data_AF-A0A4Q2CZT6-F1
#
_entry.id   AF-A0A4Q2CZT6-F1
#
_cell.length_a   1.000
_cell.length_b   1.000
_cell.length_c   1.000
_cell.angle_alpha   90.00
_cell.angle_beta   90.00
_cell.angle_gamma   90.00
#
_symmetry.space_group_name_H-M   'P 1'
#
loop_
_entity.id
_entity.type
_entity.pdbx_description
1 polymer ?
#
loop_
_entity_poly.entity_id
_entity_poly.type
_entity_poly.pdbx_seq_one_letter_code
_entity_poly.pdbx_strand_id
1 'polypeptide(L)'
;MEKDGKNDAECSYNISAPRTPQSSALKSMRGFIISLAYGIPVKAREDPHPEFSERSVRTVVEVSTPGSNFVDVLPFLKYIPAWFPGAGFQRKARELYYMSDKFRSSPFEEAVSNFGTSPARPSFVSVALEATDENSVDAEHQKQLVKDTAAMFYGAGTDTIVASSLSWIWVMLKNPHIQARVHDELNKVLNGRLPDFEDQVQLPYLMLTLMESIRRVLLPSQQKR
;
A
#
# COMPACT_ATOMS: atom_id res chain seq x y z
N MET A 1 -9.47 35.76 -43.64
CA MET A 1 -10.02 34.39 -43.77
C MET A 1 -8.86 33.44 -43.49
N GLU A 2 -8.44 33.31 -42.25
CA GLU A 2 -9.05 32.55 -41.14
C GLU A 2 -8.96 31.03 -41.34
N LYS A 3 -8.44 30.40 -40.26
CA LYS A 3 -8.26 28.96 -39.94
C LYS A 3 -6.98 28.32 -40.46
N ASP A 4 -6.26 27.46 -39.74
CA ASP A 4 -6.19 26.99 -38.34
C ASP A 4 -4.91 26.12 -38.33
N GLY A 5 -3.92 26.30 -37.45
CA GLY A 5 -3.97 25.80 -36.09
C GLY A 5 -3.74 24.28 -36.03
N LYS A 6 -2.49 23.80 -36.18
CA LYS A 6 -2.15 22.38 -35.94
C LYS A 6 -0.78 22.18 -35.31
N ASN A 7 -0.81 22.21 -33.98
CA ASN A 7 -0.15 21.29 -33.06
C ASN A 7 1.38 21.16 -33.11
N ASP A 8 2.05 22.18 -32.58
CA ASP A 8 3.28 22.00 -31.81
C ASP A 8 2.91 21.36 -30.46
N ALA A 9 2.82 20.03 -30.42
CA ALA A 9 2.71 19.27 -29.18
C ALA A 9 4.10 18.76 -28.77
N GLU A 10 5.05 19.69 -28.57
CA GLU A 10 6.26 19.44 -27.83
C GLU A 10 6.14 20.02 -26.42
N CYS A 11 6.49 19.16 -25.45
CA CYS A 11 7.04 19.54 -24.15
C CYS A 11 6.19 20.42 -23.23
N SER A 12 5.42 19.77 -22.36
CA SER A 12 5.24 20.25 -20.97
C SER A 12 4.55 19.22 -20.09
N TYR A 13 5.10 17.99 -20.02
CA TYR A 13 4.96 17.23 -18.78
C TYR A 13 5.88 17.87 -17.76
N ASN A 14 5.26 18.72 -16.94
CA ASN A 14 5.85 19.63 -15.99
C ASN A 14 6.61 18.83 -14.90
N ILE A 15 7.91 18.61 -15.07
CA ILE A 15 8.85 17.99 -14.11
C ILE A 15 9.17 18.96 -12.95
N SER A 16 8.18 19.73 -12.49
CA SER A 16 8.38 20.78 -11.47
C SER A 16 7.37 20.71 -10.33
N ALA A 17 6.72 19.57 -10.10
CA ALA A 17 6.09 19.35 -8.80
C ALA A 17 7.21 19.35 -7.74
N PRO A 18 7.17 20.23 -6.71
CA PRO A 18 8.19 20.25 -5.67
C PRO A 18 8.27 18.85 -5.06
N ARG A 19 9.47 18.26 -5.02
CA ARG A 19 9.72 17.00 -4.30
C ARG A 19 9.47 17.27 -2.82
N THR A 20 8.23 17.13 -2.39
CA THR A 20 7.90 17.20 -0.98
C THR A 20 8.63 16.01 -0.32
N PRO A 21 9.34 16.21 0.81
CA PRO A 21 9.98 15.11 1.54
C PRO A 21 9.01 13.96 1.86
N GLN A 22 7.74 14.31 2.04
CA GLN A 22 6.61 13.38 2.21
C GLN A 22 6.49 12.40 1.03
N SER A 23 6.59 12.87 -0.21
CA SER A 23 6.46 12.00 -1.40
C SER A 23 7.57 10.96 -1.50
N SER A 24 8.78 11.26 -1.03
CA SER A 24 9.91 10.32 -1.04
C SER A 24 9.82 9.31 0.10
N ALA A 25 9.48 9.75 1.32
CA ALA A 25 9.33 8.85 2.47
C ALA A 25 8.18 7.85 2.27
N LEU A 26 7.05 8.32 1.73
CA LEU A 26 5.91 7.48 1.42
C LEU A 26 6.25 6.41 0.39
N LYS A 27 6.96 6.78 -0.69
CA LYS A 27 7.42 5.81 -1.71
C LYS A 27 8.30 4.73 -1.11
N SER A 28 9.24 5.10 -0.22
CA SER A 28 10.09 4.12 0.47
C SER A 28 9.30 3.16 1.35
N MET A 29 8.26 3.64 2.06
CA MET A 29 7.39 2.79 2.88
C MET A 29 6.61 1.79 2.04
N ARG A 30 6.04 2.22 0.90
CA ARG A 30 5.34 1.30 -0.02
C ARG A 30 6.28 0.29 -0.65
N GLY A 31 7.48 0.76 -1.02
CA GLY A 31 8.57 -0.08 -1.51
C GLY A 31 8.98 -1.16 -0.52
N PHE A 32 9.07 -0.83 0.76
CA PHE A 32 9.40 -1.81 1.79
C PHE A 32 8.40 -2.98 1.80
N ILE A 33 7.09 -2.71 1.71
CA ILE A 33 6.07 -3.76 1.74
C ILE A 33 6.06 -4.60 0.47
N ILE A 34 6.22 -4.00 -0.71
CA ILE A 34 6.30 -4.79 -1.95
C ILE A 34 7.57 -5.67 -1.96
N SER A 35 8.68 -5.17 -1.42
CA SER A 35 9.91 -5.96 -1.26
C SER A 35 9.73 -7.10 -0.25
N LEU A 36 9.04 -6.87 0.86
CA LEU A 36 8.78 -7.89 1.88
C LEU A 36 7.83 -8.99 1.35
N ALA A 37 6.78 -8.60 0.63
CA ALA A 37 5.78 -9.52 0.12
C ALA A 37 6.30 -10.34 -1.08
N TYR A 38 6.91 -9.67 -2.07
CA TYR A 38 7.20 -10.23 -3.39
C TYR A 38 8.70 -10.34 -3.71
N GLY A 39 9.58 -9.78 -2.89
CA GLY A 39 11.03 -9.76 -3.17
C GLY A 39 11.45 -8.74 -4.22
N ILE A 40 10.50 -7.93 -4.72
CA ILE A 40 10.72 -6.94 -5.77
C ILE A 40 11.52 -5.76 -5.19
N PRO A 41 12.66 -5.37 -5.78
CA PRO A 41 13.48 -4.30 -5.24
C PRO A 41 12.77 -2.95 -5.34
N VAL A 42 12.92 -2.14 -4.28
CA VAL A 42 12.49 -0.74 -4.25
C VAL A 42 13.34 0.07 -5.21
N LYS A 43 13.00 0.05 -6.51
CA LYS A 43 13.64 0.94 -7.48
C LYS A 43 13.15 2.35 -7.18
N ALA A 44 14.05 3.23 -6.77
CA ALA A 44 13.77 4.63 -6.40
C ALA A 44 13.30 5.53 -7.57
N ARG A 45 12.79 4.96 -8.66
CA ARG A 45 12.39 5.67 -9.85
C ARG A 45 11.28 4.90 -10.55
N GLU A 46 10.09 5.49 -10.53
CA GLU A 46 8.87 5.05 -11.21
C GLU A 46 8.62 3.56 -11.08
N ASP A 47 8.07 3.15 -9.93
CA ASP A 47 7.31 1.92 -9.90
C ASP A 47 6.35 1.94 -11.11
N PRO A 48 6.19 0.84 -11.87
CA PRO A 48 5.13 0.72 -12.86
C PRO A 48 3.74 0.60 -12.21
N HIS A 49 3.71 0.40 -10.89
CA HIS A 49 2.52 0.08 -10.09
C HIS A 49 2.00 1.16 -9.08
N PRO A 50 2.45 2.43 -9.02
CA PRO A 50 2.05 3.38 -7.98
C PRO A 50 0.67 3.97 -8.27
N GLU A 51 0.37 4.32 -9.52
CA GLU A 51 -1.00 4.69 -9.91
C GLU A 51 -1.95 3.50 -9.74
N PHE A 52 -1.45 2.30 -10.02
CA PHE A 52 -2.22 1.09 -9.93
C PHE A 52 -2.54 0.72 -8.47
N SER A 53 -1.58 0.84 -7.55
CA SER A 53 -1.80 0.60 -6.12
C SER A 53 -2.69 1.66 -5.49
N GLU A 54 -2.49 2.95 -5.75
CA GLU A 54 -3.36 4.00 -5.21
C GLU A 54 -4.80 3.90 -5.73
N ARG A 55 -4.95 3.68 -7.04
CA ARG A 55 -6.29 3.51 -7.64
C ARG A 55 -6.94 2.22 -7.15
N SER A 56 -6.21 1.11 -7.05
CA SER A 56 -6.76 -0.17 -6.56
C SER A 56 -7.12 -0.11 -5.09
N VAL A 57 -6.30 0.53 -4.26
CA VAL A 57 -6.58 0.76 -2.83
C VAL A 57 -7.84 1.59 -2.65
N ARG A 58 -7.94 2.75 -3.31
CA ARG A 58 -9.14 3.60 -3.23
C ARG A 58 -10.38 2.82 -3.63
N THR A 59 -10.22 2.01 -4.67
CA THR A 59 -11.24 1.15 -5.21
C THR A 59 -11.67 0.06 -4.21
N VAL A 60 -10.70 -0.58 -3.52
CA VAL A 60 -10.93 -1.54 -2.44
C VAL A 60 -11.64 -0.88 -1.27
N VAL A 61 -11.24 0.32 -0.85
CA VAL A 61 -11.91 1.08 0.22
C VAL A 61 -13.35 1.41 -0.17
N GLU A 62 -13.57 1.88 -1.41
CA GLU A 62 -14.90 2.18 -1.91
C GLU A 62 -15.81 0.94 -1.89
N VAL A 63 -15.33 -0.25 -2.27
CA VAL A 63 -16.16 -1.47 -2.24
C VAL A 63 -16.27 -2.11 -0.87
N SER A 64 -15.30 -1.90 0.02
CA SER A 64 -15.30 -2.47 1.38
C SER A 64 -16.14 -1.64 2.35
N THR A 65 -16.52 -0.41 1.96
CA THR A 65 -17.39 0.45 2.76
C THR A 65 -18.83 -0.08 2.68
N PRO A 66 -19.41 -0.60 3.77
CA PRO A 66 -20.77 -1.13 3.75
C PRO A 66 -21.76 -0.06 3.31
N GLY A 67 -22.59 -0.37 2.31
CA GLY A 67 -23.61 0.54 1.78
C GLY A 67 -23.13 1.50 0.70
N SER A 68 -21.87 1.38 0.22
CA SER A 68 -21.39 2.17 -0.91
C SER A 68 -21.96 1.71 -2.25
N ASN A 69 -22.40 0.45 -2.36
CA ASN A 69 -23.07 -0.10 -3.53
C ASN A 69 -24.46 -0.63 -3.14
N PHE A 70 -25.45 -0.39 -4.00
CA PHE A 70 -26.82 -0.90 -3.80
C PHE A 70 -26.87 -2.43 -3.70
N VAL A 71 -25.90 -3.15 -4.28
CA VAL A 71 -25.82 -4.61 -4.23
C VAL A 71 -25.52 -5.13 -2.82
N ASP A 72 -24.88 -4.32 -1.96
CA ASP A 72 -24.60 -4.66 -0.57
C ASP A 72 -25.85 -4.57 0.32
N VAL A 73 -26.81 -3.73 -0.09
CA VAL A 73 -28.09 -3.53 0.60
C VAL A 73 -29.18 -4.44 0.04
N LEU A 74 -29.17 -4.68 -1.27
CA LEU A 74 -30.17 -5.46 -2.00
C LEU A 74 -29.49 -6.52 -2.89
N PRO A 75 -29.24 -7.73 -2.35
CA PRO A 75 -28.45 -8.77 -3.04
C PRO A 75 -29.01 -9.21 -4.40
N PHE A 76 -30.33 -9.09 -4.61
CA PHE A 76 -30.98 -9.47 -5.86
C PHE A 76 -30.57 -8.59 -7.06
N LEU A 77 -30.02 -7.39 -6.81
CA LEU A 77 -29.52 -6.51 -7.87
C LEU A 77 -28.33 -7.12 -8.64
N LYS A 78 -27.65 -8.14 -8.09
CA LYS A 78 -26.55 -8.86 -8.77
C LYS A 78 -26.98 -9.48 -10.11
N TYR A 79 -28.24 -9.87 -10.24
CA TYR A 79 -28.77 -10.56 -11.44
C TYR A 79 -29.31 -9.60 -12.52
N ILE A 80 -29.34 -8.29 -12.25
CA ILE A 80 -29.85 -7.33 -13.21
C ILE A 80 -28.83 -7.15 -14.35
N PRO A 81 -29.25 -7.31 -15.61
CA PRO A 81 -28.37 -7.19 -16.76
C PRO A 81 -27.88 -5.75 -16.94
N ALA A 82 -26.67 -5.61 -17.50
CA ALA A 82 -25.95 -4.33 -17.59
C ALA A 82 -26.65 -3.24 -18.43
N TRP A 83 -27.70 -3.58 -19.19
CA TRP A 83 -28.49 -2.64 -19.99
C TRP A 83 -29.60 -1.93 -19.19
N PHE A 84 -29.92 -2.39 -17.97
CA PHE A 84 -31.02 -1.84 -17.17
C PHE A 84 -30.69 -0.42 -16.65
N PRO A 85 -31.65 0.54 -16.67
CA PRO A 85 -31.43 1.87 -16.13
C PRO A 85 -31.08 1.80 -14.63
N GLY A 86 -29.92 2.32 -14.26
CA GLY A 86 -29.37 2.19 -12.90
C GLY A 86 -28.36 1.06 -12.71
N ALA A 87 -28.09 0.23 -13.74
CA ALA A 87 -27.06 -0.82 -13.71
C ALA A 87 -25.60 -0.31 -13.83
N GLY A 88 -25.34 0.96 -13.49
CA GLY A 88 -23.99 1.52 -13.49
C GLY A 88 -23.02 0.77 -12.56
N PHE A 89 -23.55 0.12 -11.52
CA PHE A 89 -22.78 -0.75 -10.63
C PHE A 89 -22.18 -1.97 -11.35
N GLN A 90 -22.78 -2.49 -12.43
CA GLN A 90 -22.21 -3.61 -13.19
C GLN A 90 -20.94 -3.20 -13.95
N ARG A 91 -20.92 -1.98 -14.50
CA ARG A 91 -19.71 -1.40 -15.12
C ARG A 91 -18.62 -1.19 -14.07
N LYS A 92 -19.00 -0.62 -12.92
CA LYS A 92 -18.08 -0.45 -11.79
C LYS A 92 -17.54 -1.81 -11.37
N ALA A 93 -18.38 -2.79 -11.06
CA ALA A 93 -18.00 -4.16 -10.71
C ALA A 93 -17.01 -4.78 -11.71
N ARG A 94 -17.24 -4.64 -13.01
CA ARG A 94 -16.29 -5.16 -14.02
C ARG A 94 -14.92 -4.48 -13.95
N GLU A 95 -14.88 -3.16 -13.79
CA GLU A 95 -13.63 -2.42 -13.58
C GLU A 95 -12.96 -2.85 -12.26
N LEU A 96 -13.73 -3.01 -11.19
CA LEU A 96 -13.27 -3.50 -9.88
C LEU A 96 -12.62 -4.88 -9.98
N TYR A 97 -13.27 -5.81 -10.67
CA TYR A 97 -12.75 -7.17 -10.88
C TYR A 97 -11.45 -7.16 -11.68
N TYR A 98 -11.40 -6.40 -12.78
CA TYR A 98 -10.20 -6.28 -13.60
C TYR A 98 -9.03 -5.68 -12.83
N MET A 99 -9.26 -4.60 -12.09
CA MET A 99 -8.23 -3.96 -11.27
C MET A 99 -7.81 -4.87 -10.10
N SER A 100 -8.75 -5.56 -9.45
CA SER A 100 -8.39 -6.47 -8.36
C SER A 100 -7.59 -7.68 -8.86
N ASP A 101 -7.94 -8.24 -10.02
CA ASP A 101 -7.17 -9.33 -10.62
C ASP A 101 -5.75 -8.88 -10.97
N LYS A 102 -5.59 -7.75 -11.66
CA LYS A 102 -4.27 -7.18 -11.98
C LYS A 102 -3.45 -6.84 -10.75
N PHE A 103 -4.09 -6.42 -9.65
CA PHE A 103 -3.42 -6.16 -8.37
C PHE A 103 -2.83 -7.40 -7.74
N ARG A 104 -3.53 -8.54 -7.84
CA ARG A 104 -3.02 -9.81 -7.34
C ARG A 104 -2.02 -10.44 -8.29
N SER A 105 -2.28 -10.37 -9.60
CA SER A 105 -1.55 -11.12 -10.61
C SER A 105 -0.21 -10.48 -10.96
N SER A 106 -0.17 -9.17 -11.20
CA SER A 106 1.03 -8.49 -11.70
C SER A 106 2.26 -8.66 -10.80
N PRO A 107 2.22 -8.31 -9.49
CA PRO A 107 3.39 -8.47 -8.63
C PRO A 107 3.72 -9.94 -8.33
N PHE A 108 2.71 -10.81 -8.33
CA PHE A 108 2.91 -12.24 -8.10
C PHE A 108 3.60 -12.93 -9.28
N GLU A 109 3.18 -12.64 -10.51
CA GLU A 109 3.82 -13.15 -11.73
C GLU A 109 5.27 -12.68 -11.82
N GLU A 110 5.55 -11.42 -11.49
CA GLU A 110 6.92 -10.90 -11.40
C GLU A 110 7.73 -11.65 -10.33
N ALA A 111 7.18 -11.84 -9.13
CA ALA A 111 7.85 -12.58 -8.06
C ALA A 111 8.17 -14.03 -8.45
N VAL A 112 7.22 -14.72 -9.08
CA VAL A 112 7.41 -16.09 -9.59
C VAL A 112 8.44 -16.12 -10.72
N SER A 113 8.47 -15.12 -11.61
CA SER A 113 9.47 -15.06 -12.69
C SER A 113 10.89 -14.84 -12.17
N ASN A 114 11.02 -14.14 -11.03
CA ASN A 114 12.28 -13.90 -10.36
C ASN A 114 12.65 -15.04 -9.39
N PHE A 115 11.71 -15.92 -9.07
CA PHE A 115 11.94 -17.08 -8.20
C PHE A 115 12.93 -18.05 -8.86
N GLY A 116 13.98 -18.43 -8.13
CA GLY A 116 15.08 -19.26 -8.66
C GLY A 116 16.13 -18.49 -9.48
N THR A 117 15.95 -17.19 -9.74
CA THR A 117 17.01 -16.35 -10.33
C THR A 117 17.90 -15.75 -9.24
N SER A 118 19.22 -15.76 -9.44
CA SER A 118 20.18 -15.17 -8.50
C SER A 118 20.45 -13.70 -8.85
N PRO A 119 20.41 -12.74 -7.91
CA PRO A 119 20.21 -12.93 -6.47
C PRO A 119 18.73 -12.96 -6.05
N ALA A 120 18.28 -14.10 -5.52
CA ALA A 120 16.95 -14.24 -4.95
C ALA A 120 16.90 -13.49 -3.61
N ARG A 121 15.96 -12.54 -3.49
CA ARG A 121 15.68 -11.88 -2.20
C ARG A 121 14.64 -12.70 -1.44
N PRO A 122 14.88 -13.00 -0.14
CA PRO A 122 13.87 -13.66 0.67
C PRO A 122 12.64 -12.76 0.80
N SER A 123 11.47 -13.33 0.55
CA SER A 123 10.17 -12.66 0.61
C SER A 123 9.09 -13.64 1.06
N PHE A 124 7.91 -13.14 1.41
CA PHE A 124 6.77 -14.01 1.73
C PHE A 124 6.48 -14.98 0.60
N VAL A 125 6.41 -14.51 -0.65
CA VAL A 125 6.13 -15.36 -1.81
C VAL A 125 7.24 -16.40 -2.02
N SER A 126 8.52 -16.05 -1.89
CA SER A 126 9.59 -17.04 -2.07
C SER A 126 9.53 -18.15 -1.02
N VAL A 127 9.35 -17.79 0.25
CA VAL A 127 9.25 -18.77 1.35
C VAL A 127 7.99 -19.63 1.20
N ALA A 128 6.87 -19.04 0.80
CA ALA A 128 5.61 -19.77 0.61
C ALA A 128 5.66 -20.72 -0.60
N LEU A 129 6.32 -20.32 -1.69
CA LEU A 129 6.52 -21.17 -2.86
C LEU A 129 7.49 -22.32 -2.57
N GLU A 130 8.57 -22.09 -1.82
CA GLU A 130 9.50 -23.16 -1.37
C GLU A 130 8.79 -24.21 -0.49
N ALA A 131 7.79 -23.79 0.28
CA ALA A 131 6.99 -24.69 1.12
C ALA A 131 5.86 -25.42 0.36
N THR A 132 5.61 -25.09 -0.90
CA THR A 132 4.55 -25.69 -1.72
C THR A 132 5.08 -26.96 -2.39
N ASP A 133 4.32 -28.07 -2.31
CA ASP A 133 4.66 -29.30 -3.03
C ASP A 133 4.04 -29.28 -4.43
N GLU A 134 4.89 -29.12 -5.45
CA GLU A 134 4.49 -29.10 -6.87
C GLU A 134 3.82 -30.40 -7.34
N ASN A 135 4.05 -31.52 -6.65
CA ASN A 135 3.48 -32.83 -7.02
C ASN A 135 2.13 -33.11 -6.34
N SER A 136 1.65 -32.21 -5.48
CA SER A 136 0.37 -32.37 -4.81
C SER A 136 -0.80 -32.10 -5.76
N VAL A 137 -1.92 -32.81 -5.55
CA VAL A 137 -3.17 -32.58 -6.30
C VAL A 137 -3.69 -31.14 -6.11
N ASP A 138 -3.30 -30.50 -5.01
CA ASP A 138 -3.73 -29.16 -4.62
C ASP A 138 -2.72 -28.05 -4.97
N ALA A 139 -1.65 -28.34 -5.73
CA ALA A 139 -0.57 -27.39 -6.00
C ALA A 139 -1.08 -26.05 -6.59
N GLU A 140 -2.03 -26.09 -7.53
CA GLU A 140 -2.61 -24.88 -8.11
C GLU A 140 -3.46 -24.09 -7.10
N HIS A 141 -4.20 -24.80 -6.23
CA HIS A 141 -4.96 -24.17 -5.17
C HIS A 141 -4.05 -23.50 -4.14
N GLN A 142 -2.96 -24.17 -3.74
CA GLN A 142 -1.95 -23.62 -2.84
C GLN A 142 -1.30 -22.37 -3.45
N LYS A 143 -0.94 -22.40 -4.73
CA LYS A 143 -0.39 -21.24 -5.44
C LYS A 143 -1.36 -20.05 -5.46
N GLN A 144 -2.65 -20.31 -5.68
CA GLN A 144 -3.67 -19.28 -5.64
C GLN A 144 -3.84 -18.68 -4.23
N LEU A 145 -3.78 -19.51 -3.17
CA LEU A 145 -3.80 -19.04 -1.79
C LEU A 145 -2.58 -18.16 -1.46
N VAL A 146 -1.39 -18.53 -1.93
CA VAL A 146 -0.17 -17.71 -1.76
C VAL A 146 -0.34 -16.37 -2.46
N LYS A 147 -0.84 -16.37 -3.70
CA LYS A 147 -1.11 -15.14 -4.47
C LYS A 147 -2.10 -14.22 -3.75
N ASP A 148 -3.22 -14.74 -3.28
CA ASP A 148 -4.24 -13.95 -2.59
C ASP A 148 -3.74 -13.43 -1.24
N THR A 149 -2.99 -14.26 -0.49
CA THR A 149 -2.39 -13.86 0.78
C THR A 149 -1.33 -12.77 0.59
N ALA A 150 -0.46 -12.90 -0.41
CA ALA A 150 0.55 -11.88 -0.73
C ALA A 150 -0.10 -10.54 -1.10
N ALA A 151 -1.20 -10.57 -1.86
CA ALA A 151 -1.94 -9.36 -2.20
C ALA A 151 -2.58 -8.71 -0.97
N MET A 152 -3.09 -9.50 -0.02
CA MET A 152 -3.57 -8.97 1.26
C MET A 152 -2.45 -8.32 2.08
N PHE A 153 -1.28 -8.96 2.16
CA PHE A 153 -0.10 -8.38 2.81
C PHE A 153 0.27 -7.01 2.20
N TYR A 154 0.30 -6.93 0.87
CA TYR A 154 0.62 -5.68 0.18
C TYR A 154 -0.44 -4.61 0.38
N GLY A 155 -1.72 -4.93 0.13
CA GLY A 155 -2.82 -3.97 0.27
C GLY A 155 -2.98 -3.46 1.70
N ALA A 156 -3.10 -4.36 2.67
CA ALA A 156 -3.30 -3.98 4.07
C ALA A 156 -2.04 -3.36 4.70
N GLY A 157 -0.87 -3.90 4.40
CA GLY A 157 0.40 -3.42 4.96
C GLY A 157 0.79 -2.04 4.46
N THR A 158 0.56 -1.75 3.18
CA THR A 158 0.95 -0.47 2.58
C THR A 158 0.19 0.70 3.18
N ASP A 159 -1.13 0.61 3.21
CA ASP A 159 -1.99 1.71 3.66
C ASP A 159 -1.86 1.99 5.14
N THR A 160 -1.85 0.94 5.96
CA THR A 160 -1.81 1.09 7.42
C THR A 160 -0.48 1.67 7.89
N ILE A 161 0.64 1.29 7.28
CA ILE A 161 1.97 1.83 7.60
C ILE A 161 2.09 3.28 7.17
N VAL A 162 1.62 3.63 5.97
CA VAL A 162 1.58 5.01 5.48
C VAL A 162 0.74 5.88 6.42
N ALA A 163 -0.48 5.45 6.74
CA ALA A 163 -1.39 6.20 7.61
C ALA A 163 -0.81 6.38 9.01
N SER A 164 -0.25 5.32 9.61
CA SER A 164 0.34 5.37 10.96
C SER A 164 1.56 6.29 11.01
N SER A 165 2.42 6.23 9.99
CA SER A 165 3.62 7.07 9.91
C SER A 165 3.27 8.55 9.75
N LEU A 166 2.35 8.88 8.85
CA LEU A 166 1.87 10.25 8.66
C LEU A 166 1.20 10.80 9.92
N SER A 167 0.40 9.98 10.61
CA SER A 167 -0.21 10.36 11.88
C SER A 167 0.85 10.68 12.94
N TRP A 168 1.86 9.82 13.09
CA TRP A 168 2.92 10.04 14.06
C TRP A 168 3.71 11.32 13.75
N ILE A 169 4.07 11.55 12.48
CA ILE A 169 4.72 12.80 12.05
C ILE A 169 3.84 14.00 12.39
N TRP A 170 2.54 13.92 12.12
CA TRP A 170 1.60 15.00 12.43
C TRP A 170 1.50 15.30 13.93
N VAL A 171 1.46 14.26 14.77
CA VAL A 171 1.47 14.40 16.24
C VAL A 171 2.76 15.07 16.72
N MET A 172 3.91 14.70 16.17
CA MET A 172 5.20 15.31 16.51
C MET A 172 5.27 16.78 16.12
N LEU A 173 4.80 17.13 14.91
CA LEU A 173 4.74 18.52 14.44
C LEU A 173 3.83 19.40 15.31
N LYS A 174 2.77 18.84 15.89
CA LYS A 174 1.87 19.56 16.80
C LYS A 174 2.41 19.68 18.22
N ASN A 175 3.37 18.84 18.61
CA ASN A 175 3.88 18.76 19.99
C ASN A 175 5.42 18.81 19.99
N PRO A 176 6.03 19.96 19.68
CA PRO A 176 7.49 20.08 19.55
C PRO A 176 8.23 19.72 20.86
N HIS A 177 7.61 19.91 22.02
CA HIS A 177 8.17 19.49 23.32
C HIS A 177 8.25 17.97 23.47
N ILE A 178 7.27 17.22 22.93
CA ILE A 178 7.30 15.74 22.90
C ILE A 178 8.38 15.29 21.92
N GLN A 179 8.43 15.91 20.74
CA GLN A 179 9.45 15.62 19.73
C GLN A 179 10.87 15.82 20.27
N ALA A 180 11.13 16.93 20.97
CA ALA A 180 12.43 17.20 21.60
C ALA A 180 12.83 16.09 22.58
N ARG A 181 11.89 15.64 23.42
CA ARG A 181 12.13 14.56 24.39
C ARG A 181 12.39 13.21 23.72
N VAL A 182 11.73 12.91 22.59
CA VAL A 182 12.04 11.72 21.77
C VAL A 182 13.46 11.82 21.20
N HIS A 183 13.87 12.99 20.69
CA HIS A 183 15.24 13.20 20.22
C HIS A 183 16.28 13.04 21.33
N ASP A 184 16.00 13.53 22.55
CA ASP A 184 16.89 13.34 23.69
C ASP A 184 17.07 11.87 24.08
N GLU A 185 15.99 11.08 24.04
CA GLU A 185 16.06 9.64 24.28
C GLU A 185 16.89 8.94 23.19
N LEU A 186 16.60 9.23 21.92
CA LEU A 186 17.33 8.69 20.78
C LEU A 186 18.83 9.02 20.87
N ASN A 187 19.18 10.26 21.20
CA ASN A 187 20.57 10.69 21.30
C ASN A 187 21.32 9.95 22.41
N LYS A 188 20.66 9.71 23.56
CA LYS A 188 21.26 8.99 24.70
C LYS A 188 21.55 7.51 24.39
N VAL A 189 20.62 6.85 23.69
CA VAL A 189 20.73 5.41 23.40
C VAL A 189 21.60 5.13 22.18
N LEU A 190 21.41 5.92 21.11
CA LEU A 190 22.04 5.65 19.82
C LEU A 190 23.40 6.33 19.68
N ASN A 191 23.64 7.46 20.35
CA ASN A 191 24.91 8.20 20.26
C ASN A 191 25.36 8.47 18.81
N GLY A 192 24.42 8.79 17.91
CA GLY A 192 24.69 9.11 16.51
C GLY A 192 24.74 7.93 15.54
N ARG A 193 24.56 6.69 16.00
CA ARG A 193 24.39 5.51 15.12
C ARG A 193 22.94 5.35 14.66
N LEU A 194 22.72 4.54 13.62
CA LEU A 194 21.37 4.16 13.19
C LEU A 194 20.73 3.19 14.20
N PRO A 195 19.40 3.28 14.43
CA PRO A 195 18.70 2.33 15.29
C PRO A 195 18.73 0.91 14.74
N ASP A 196 18.82 -0.08 15.63
CA ASP A 196 18.63 -1.51 15.37
C ASP A 196 17.44 -2.05 16.20
N PHE A 197 16.94 -3.24 15.88
CA PHE A 197 15.78 -3.84 16.57
C PHE A 197 16.02 -4.04 18.08
N GLU A 198 17.26 -4.36 18.47
CA GLU A 198 17.64 -4.54 19.88
C GLU A 198 17.51 -3.26 20.71
N ASP A 199 17.54 -2.09 20.06
CA ASP A 199 17.42 -0.80 20.75
C ASP A 199 16.00 -0.48 21.19
N GLN A 200 15.01 -1.18 20.64
CA GLN A 200 13.59 -0.93 20.92
C GLN A 200 13.31 -0.99 22.43
N VAL A 201 13.95 -1.91 23.15
CA VAL A 201 13.80 -2.07 24.60
C VAL A 201 14.32 -0.85 25.38
N GLN A 202 15.30 -0.14 24.82
CA GLN A 202 15.93 1.03 25.41
C GLN A 202 15.26 2.35 24.99
N LEU A 203 14.23 2.30 24.12
CA LEU A 203 13.51 3.47 23.60
C LEU A 203 12.03 3.49 24.03
N PRO A 204 11.72 3.42 25.35
CA PRO A 204 10.35 3.33 25.82
C PRO A 204 9.52 4.58 25.51
N TYR A 205 10.12 5.78 25.55
CA TYR A 205 9.39 7.01 25.28
C TYR A 205 8.99 7.12 23.80
N LEU A 206 9.90 6.78 22.89
CA LEU A 206 9.58 6.64 21.46
C LEU A 206 8.41 5.68 21.25
N MET A 207 8.47 4.47 21.85
CA MET A 207 7.40 3.47 21.71
C MET A 207 6.05 3.98 22.23
N LEU A 208 6.04 4.65 23.37
CA LEU A 208 4.82 5.25 23.93
C LEU A 208 4.21 6.29 22.98
N THR A 209 5.04 7.13 22.35
CA THR A 209 4.53 8.14 21.40
C THR A 209 3.97 7.52 20.13
N LEU A 210 4.59 6.43 19.64
CA LEU A 210 4.09 5.66 18.50
C LEU A 210 2.72 5.03 18.84
N MET A 211 2.62 4.34 19.96
CA MET A 211 1.37 3.73 20.42
C MET A 211 0.26 4.77 20.60
N GLU A 212 0.56 5.90 21.22
CA GLU A 212 -0.39 7.00 21.41
C GLU A 212 -0.85 7.61 20.07
N SER A 213 0.05 7.73 19.09
CA SER A 213 -0.30 8.23 17.75
C SER A 213 -1.26 7.29 17.01
N ILE A 214 -1.06 5.97 17.12
CA ILE A 214 -1.94 4.96 16.53
C ILE A 214 -3.29 4.95 17.24
N ARG A 215 -3.30 5.05 18.58
CA ARG A 215 -4.53 5.11 19.38
C ARG A 215 -5.44 6.27 18.94
N ARG A 216 -4.86 7.44 18.65
CA ARG A 216 -5.61 8.63 18.20
C ARG A 216 -6.26 8.45 16.83
N VAL A 217 -5.62 7.70 15.93
CA VAL A 217 -6.17 7.41 14.58
C VAL A 217 -7.33 6.44 14.66
N LEU A 218 -7.20 5.39 15.48
CA LEU A 218 -8.22 4.34 15.59
C LEU A 218 -9.46 4.76 16.38
N LEU A 219 -9.38 5.80 17.22
CA LEU A 219 -10.48 6.27 18.06
C LEU A 219 -10.78 7.77 17.85
N PRO A 220 -11.37 8.16 16.70
CA PRO A 220 -11.65 9.57 16.39
C PRO A 220 -12.64 10.23 17.36
N SER A 221 -13.45 9.45 18.10
CA SER A 221 -14.42 9.97 19.08
C SER A 221 -13.79 10.72 20.27
N GLN A 222 -12.48 10.55 20.50
CA GLN A 222 -11.77 11.14 21.64
C GLN A 222 -11.05 12.45 21.31
N GLN A 223 -11.16 12.98 20.07
CA GLN A 223 -10.50 14.24 19.66
C GLN A 223 -11.16 15.52 20.22
N LYS A 224 -12.25 15.41 21.01
CA LYS A 224 -13.01 16.57 21.54
C LYS A 224 -12.61 17.02 22.96
N ARG A 225 -11.41 16.69 23.45
CA ARG A 225 -10.92 17.20 24.75
C ARG A 225 -9.57 17.86 24.62
#